data_AF-A0A8S3JWB2-F1
#
_entry.id   AF-A0A8S3JWB2-F1
#
_cell.length_a   1.000
_cell.length_b   1.000
_cell.length_c   1.000
_cell.angle_alpha   90.00
_cell.angle_beta   90.00
_cell.angle_gamma   90.00
#
_symmetry.space_group_name_H-M   'P 1'
#
loop_
_entity.id
_entity.type
_entity.pdbx_description
1 polymer ?
#
loop_
_entity_poly.entity_id
_entity_poly.type
_entity_poly.pdbx_seq_one_letter_code
_entity_poly.pdbx_strand_id
1 'polypeptide(L)'
;MNTRFHSLVFDSRLQLTADVSKVDKLNYDQFCSSLINKNFSNIYKLILSNHYNRYPQIRSFLSQTTFTIFQSLHALTLTDINHDELIEITQQIKQLPYLNYLHINTHEIFRDKELTSATYALLNQSNIRVSIFHLHE
;
A
#
# COMPACT_ATOMS: atom_id res chain seq x y z
N MET A 1 -22.21 18.84 -3.00
CA MET A 1 -20.76 19.03 -2.82
C MET A 1 -20.05 17.83 -3.41
N ASN A 2 -19.25 18.05 -4.46
CA ASN A 2 -18.65 16.99 -5.27
C ASN A 2 -17.22 16.74 -4.78
N THR A 3 -17.07 16.00 -3.69
CA THR A 3 -15.76 15.64 -3.12
C THR A 3 -15.12 14.54 -3.96
N ARG A 4 -14.62 14.92 -5.14
CA ARG A 4 -13.60 14.12 -5.83
C ARG A 4 -12.38 14.14 -4.93
N PHE A 5 -12.14 13.07 -4.17
CA PHE A 5 -10.86 12.85 -3.51
C PHE A 5 -9.78 12.95 -4.59
N HIS A 6 -9.03 14.06 -4.63
CA HIS A 6 -7.98 14.31 -5.63
C HIS A 6 -6.83 13.29 -5.55
N SER A 7 -6.85 12.41 -4.55
CA SER A 7 -5.91 11.30 -4.33
C SER A 7 -6.29 10.00 -5.04
N LEU A 8 -7.52 9.84 -5.53
CA LEU A 8 -7.97 8.65 -6.25
C LEU A 8 -8.08 8.98 -7.74
N VAL A 9 -6.99 8.75 -8.47
CA VAL A 9 -7.01 8.86 -9.92
C VAL A 9 -7.37 7.50 -10.50
N PHE A 10 -8.57 7.40 -11.06
CA PHE A 10 -8.92 6.34 -12.00
C PHE A 10 -8.38 6.74 -13.36
N ASP A 11 -7.32 6.09 -13.81
CA ASP A 11 -6.91 6.20 -15.22
C ASP A 11 -7.82 5.30 -16.08
N SER A 12 -7.99 5.69 -17.34
CA SER A 12 -8.58 4.95 -18.47
C SER A 12 -8.16 3.48 -18.58
N ARG A 13 -7.09 3.09 -17.88
CA ARG A 13 -6.55 1.73 -17.78
C ARG A 13 -7.07 0.92 -16.57
N LEU A 14 -8.13 1.37 -15.89
CA LEU A 14 -8.66 0.76 -14.66
C LEU A 14 -7.62 0.70 -13.52
N GLN A 15 -6.67 1.63 -13.52
CA GLN A 15 -5.69 1.78 -12.45
C GLN A 15 -6.25 2.75 -11.42
N LEU A 16 -6.33 2.31 -10.15
CA LEU A 16 -6.56 3.23 -9.04
C LEU A 16 -5.21 3.60 -8.44
N THR A 17 -4.71 4.76 -8.84
CA THR A 17 -3.62 5.36 -8.09
C THR A 17 -4.24 6.06 -6.91
N ALA A 18 -4.20 5.41 -5.74
CA ALA A 18 -4.53 6.01 -4.46
C ALA A 18 -3.25 6.62 -3.89
N ASP A 19 -2.93 7.84 -4.29
CA ASP A 19 -1.81 8.56 -3.70
C ASP A 19 -2.24 9.10 -2.33
N VAL A 20 -2.20 8.23 -1.32
CA VAL A 20 -2.60 8.53 0.06
C VAL A 20 -1.83 9.73 0.63
N SER A 21 -0.61 9.97 0.13
CA SER A 21 0.23 11.11 0.52
C SER A 21 -0.35 12.48 0.13
N LYS A 22 -1.25 12.50 -0.86
CA LYS A 22 -1.94 13.71 -1.33
C LYS A 22 -3.28 13.96 -0.64
N VAL A 23 -3.68 13.10 0.30
CA VAL A 23 -4.88 13.30 1.11
C VAL A 23 -4.55 14.28 2.23
N ASP A 24 -5.23 15.43 2.24
CA ASP A 24 -5.14 16.39 3.33
C ASP A 24 -5.53 15.71 4.66
N LYS A 25 -4.76 15.97 5.72
CA LYS A 25 -4.89 15.34 7.04
C LYS A 25 -6.30 15.45 7.61
N LEU A 26 -6.96 16.60 7.40
CA LEU A 26 -8.31 16.86 7.91
C LEU A 26 -9.38 15.97 7.27
N ASN A 27 -9.12 15.43 6.09
CA ASN A 27 -10.06 14.59 5.34
C ASN A 27 -9.63 13.13 5.29
N TYR A 28 -8.59 12.75 6.04
CA TYR A 28 -8.00 11.41 5.98
C TYR A 28 -8.95 10.32 6.50
N ASP A 29 -9.58 10.55 7.66
CA ASP A 29 -10.56 9.60 8.20
C ASP A 29 -11.80 9.48 7.32
N GLN A 30 -12.24 10.59 6.72
CA GLN A 30 -13.33 10.60 5.74
C GLN A 30 -12.93 9.85 4.46
N PHE A 31 -11.68 9.98 4.04
CA PHE A 31 -11.12 9.23 2.92
C PHE A 31 -11.13 7.73 3.20
N CYS A 32 -10.55 7.27 4.32
CA CYS A 32 -10.58 5.86 4.72
C CYS A 32 -12.02 5.32 4.83
N SER A 33 -12.91 6.07 5.46
CA SER A 33 -14.34 5.73 5.55
C SER A 33 -14.99 5.62 4.16
N SER A 34 -14.60 6.49 3.21
CA SER A 34 -15.09 6.42 1.84
C SER A 34 -14.56 5.20 1.08
N LEU A 35 -13.40 4.68 1.44
CA LEU A 35 -12.84 3.47 0.84
C LEU A 35 -13.64 2.24 1.27
N ILE A 36 -13.93 2.09 2.57
CA ILE A 36 -14.73 0.97 3.11
C ILE A 36 -16.11 0.90 2.44
N ASN A 37 -16.70 2.06 2.16
CA ASN A 37 -18.04 2.16 1.57
C ASN A 37 -18.05 2.14 0.03
N LYS A 38 -16.89 2.00 -0.63
CA LYS A 38 -16.78 1.94 -2.09
C LYS A 38 -16.46 0.53 -2.55
N ASN A 39 -17.10 0.12 -3.65
CA ASN A 39 -16.77 -1.13 -4.31
C ASN A 39 -15.46 -0.97 -5.10
N PHE A 40 -14.42 -1.72 -4.72
CA PHE A 40 -13.12 -1.76 -5.37
C PHE A 40 -12.87 -3.03 -6.18
N SER A 41 -13.94 -3.69 -6.64
CA SER A 41 -13.86 -4.86 -7.52
C SER A 41 -13.08 -4.62 -8.82
N ASN A 42 -12.79 -3.38 -9.19
CA ASN A 42 -12.12 -3.03 -10.44
C ASN A 42 -10.72 -2.44 -10.21
N ILE A 43 -10.16 -2.58 -9.01
CA ILE A 43 -8.82 -2.06 -8.71
C ILE A 43 -7.79 -3.15 -8.95
N TYR A 44 -7.00 -2.95 -10.00
CA TYR A 44 -5.95 -3.89 -10.41
C TYR A 44 -4.57 -3.52 -9.85
N LYS A 45 -4.33 -2.25 -9.53
CA LYS A 45 -3.07 -1.75 -8.98
C LYS A 45 -3.33 -0.78 -7.83
N LEU A 46 -2.53 -0.87 -6.76
CA LEU A 46 -2.55 0.00 -5.60
C LEU A 46 -1.12 0.47 -5.32
N ILE A 47 -0.98 1.75 -4.97
CA ILE A 47 0.30 2.34 -4.55
C ILE A 47 0.07 2.92 -3.15
N LEU A 48 0.89 2.52 -2.18
CA LEU A 48 0.90 3.09 -0.83
C LEU A 48 2.25 3.78 -0.63
N SER A 49 2.23 5.05 -0.25
CA SER A 49 3.44 5.84 -0.03
C SER A 49 3.30 6.68 1.23
N ASN A 50 4.30 6.60 2.12
CA ASN A 50 4.48 7.60 3.17
C ASN A 50 5.40 8.69 2.62
N HIS A 51 4.93 9.94 2.48
CA HIS A 51 5.88 11.01 2.17
C HIS A 51 6.74 11.29 3.41
N TYR A 52 8.06 11.14 3.25
CA TYR A 52 9.13 11.05 4.25
C TYR A 52 9.15 12.03 5.45
N ASN A 53 8.24 12.99 5.57
CA ASN A 53 8.28 14.00 6.63
C ASN A 53 6.92 14.60 7.05
N ARG A 54 5.77 14.08 6.59
CA ARG A 54 4.48 14.72 6.95
C ARG A 54 3.57 13.91 7.86
N TYR A 55 3.27 12.62 7.62
CA TYR A 55 2.37 11.86 8.50
C TYR A 55 2.53 10.33 8.32
N PRO A 56 2.40 9.50 9.38
CA PRO A 56 2.34 8.05 9.26
C PRO A 56 0.95 7.62 8.76
N GLN A 57 0.62 8.00 7.52
CA GLN A 57 -0.69 7.74 6.94
C GLN A 57 -0.89 6.25 6.70
N ILE A 58 0.14 5.50 6.31
CA ILE A 58 0.00 4.05 6.08
C ILE A 58 -0.42 3.32 7.36
N ARG A 59 0.21 3.59 8.51
CA ARG A 59 -0.23 2.98 9.77
C ARG A 59 -1.70 3.29 10.11
N SER A 60 -2.14 4.53 9.92
CA SER A 60 -3.54 4.91 10.15
C SER A 60 -4.47 4.23 9.14
N PHE A 61 -4.06 4.11 7.87
CA PHE A 61 -4.78 3.37 6.83
C PHE A 61 -5.03 1.92 7.26
N LEU A 62 -3.95 1.23 7.66
CA LEU A 62 -3.98 -0.18 8.02
C LEU A 62 -4.85 -0.44 9.26
N SER A 63 -4.87 0.50 10.22
CA SER A 63 -5.75 0.40 11.39
C SER A 63 -7.25 0.55 11.09
N GLN A 64 -7.59 1.18 9.97
CA GLN A 64 -8.97 1.51 9.60
C GLN A 64 -9.49 0.69 8.42
N THR A 65 -8.60 0.06 7.65
CA THR A 65 -8.92 -0.60 6.38
C THR A 65 -8.23 -1.95 6.27
N THR A 66 -8.96 -2.95 5.73
CA THR A 66 -8.41 -4.26 5.41
C THR A 66 -8.24 -4.41 3.91
N PHE A 67 -7.19 -5.11 3.46
CA PHE A 67 -6.96 -5.29 2.03
C PHE A 67 -8.02 -6.16 1.35
N THR A 68 -8.83 -6.90 2.12
CA THR A 68 -9.95 -7.69 1.58
C THR A 68 -10.95 -6.90 0.74
N ILE A 69 -10.98 -5.56 0.83
CA ILE A 69 -11.80 -4.74 -0.07
C ILE A 69 -11.24 -4.67 -1.50
N PHE A 70 -9.95 -4.96 -1.70
CA PHE A 70 -9.27 -4.96 -3.00
C PHE A 70 -9.16 -6.37 -3.61
N GLN A 71 -10.28 -7.09 -3.68
CA GLN A 71 -10.29 -8.50 -4.14
C GLN A 71 -9.70 -8.71 -5.53
N SER A 72 -9.75 -7.69 -6.41
CA SER A 72 -9.22 -7.75 -7.78
C SER A 72 -7.80 -7.20 -7.92
N LEU A 73 -7.09 -6.96 -6.81
CA LEU A 73 -5.76 -6.38 -6.84
C LEU A 73 -4.74 -7.37 -7.41
N HIS A 74 -4.04 -6.96 -8.47
CA HIS A 74 -2.94 -7.73 -9.06
C HIS A 74 -1.56 -7.19 -8.69
N ALA A 75 -1.45 -5.87 -8.52
CA ALA A 75 -0.16 -5.21 -8.26
C ALA A 75 -0.22 -4.26 -7.05
N LEU A 76 0.75 -4.37 -6.16
CA LEU A 76 0.95 -3.47 -5.03
C LEU A 76 2.32 -2.82 -5.11
N THR A 77 2.39 -1.50 -4.93
CA THR A 77 3.64 -0.75 -4.81
C THR A 77 3.68 -0.07 -3.44
N LEU A 78 4.74 -0.31 -2.69
CA LEU A 78 4.97 0.27 -1.37
C LEU A 78 6.17 1.22 -1.45
N THR A 79 5.99 2.45 -0.99
CA THR A 79 7.02 3.47 -1.00
C THR A 79 7.21 4.04 0.42
N ASP A 80 8.45 4.12 0.88
CA ASP A 80 8.83 4.73 2.17
C ASP A 80 8.09 4.13 3.39
N ILE A 81 7.81 2.83 3.35
CA ILE A 81 7.27 2.09 4.48
C ILE A 81 8.35 1.70 5.49
N ASN A 82 8.01 1.63 6.77
CA ASN A 82 8.90 1.04 7.78
C ASN A 82 8.68 -0.49 7.89
N HIS A 83 9.50 -1.15 8.71
CA HIS A 83 9.45 -2.60 8.87
C HIS A 83 8.13 -3.09 9.49
N ASP A 84 7.59 -2.40 10.48
CA ASP A 84 6.34 -2.78 11.15
C ASP A 84 5.14 -2.70 10.20
N GLU A 85 5.06 -1.63 9.40
CA GLU A 85 4.06 -1.47 8.34
C GLU A 85 4.18 -2.59 7.31
N LEU A 86 5.40 -2.98 6.94
CA LEU A 86 5.62 -4.08 6.00
C LEU A 86 5.14 -5.42 6.55
N ILE A 87 5.37 -5.70 7.83
CA ILE A 87 4.86 -6.91 8.51
C ILE A 87 3.33 -6.96 8.38
N GLU A 88 2.65 -5.88 8.74
CA GLU A 88 1.20 -5.80 8.71
C GLU A 88 0.65 -5.93 7.28
N ILE A 89 1.23 -5.20 6.32
CA ILE A 89 0.84 -5.30 4.90
C ILE A 89 1.03 -6.73 4.40
N THR A 90 2.14 -7.39 4.75
CA THR A 90 2.42 -8.76 4.31
C THR A 90 1.41 -9.75 4.86
N GLN A 91 0.88 -9.54 6.07
CA GLN A 91 -0.20 -10.37 6.62
C GLN A 91 -1.50 -10.17 5.84
N GLN A 92 -1.84 -8.94 5.48
CA GLN A 92 -3.08 -8.63 4.78
C GLN A 92 -3.07 -9.11 3.31
N ILE A 93 -1.95 -8.94 2.60
CA ILE A 93 -1.85 -9.33 1.18
C ILE A 93 -1.92 -10.84 0.94
N LYS A 94 -1.68 -11.67 1.97
CA LYS A 94 -1.89 -13.13 1.89
C LYS A 94 -3.35 -13.51 1.59
N GLN A 95 -4.28 -12.61 1.89
CA GLN A 95 -5.71 -12.80 1.68
C GLN A 95 -6.16 -12.38 0.26
N LEU A 96 -5.25 -11.83 -0.55
CA LEU A 96 -5.55 -11.34 -1.90
C LEU A 96 -5.31 -12.43 -2.95
N PRO A 97 -6.36 -12.96 -3.58
CA PRO A 97 -6.24 -14.16 -4.44
C PRO A 97 -5.52 -13.89 -5.76
N TYR A 98 -5.50 -12.64 -6.24
CA TYR A 98 -4.95 -12.28 -7.54
C TYR A 98 -3.64 -11.47 -7.47
N LEU A 99 -3.19 -11.13 -6.27
CA LEU A 99 -1.97 -10.35 -6.10
C LEU A 99 -0.77 -11.18 -6.51
N ASN A 100 -0.14 -10.77 -7.60
CA ASN A 100 1.00 -11.49 -8.20
C ASN A 100 2.24 -10.63 -8.32
N TYR A 101 2.12 -9.32 -8.09
CA TYR A 101 3.21 -8.36 -8.19
C TYR A 101 3.28 -7.48 -6.95
N LEU A 102 4.43 -7.48 -6.28
CA LEU A 102 4.77 -6.61 -5.16
C LEU A 102 6.04 -5.83 -5.50
N HIS A 103 5.97 -4.52 -5.42
CA HIS A 103 7.15 -3.65 -5.57
C HIS A 103 7.34 -2.87 -4.28
N ILE A 104 8.54 -2.95 -3.71
CA ILE A 104 8.90 -2.24 -2.49
C ILE A 104 10.05 -1.28 -2.79
N ASN A 105 9.89 -0.04 -2.37
CA ASN A 105 10.85 1.05 -2.47
C ASN A 105 10.90 1.81 -1.14
N THR A 106 11.77 1.43 -0.22
CA THR A 106 11.89 2.09 1.09
C THR A 106 13.35 2.23 1.45
N HIS A 107 13.74 3.34 2.08
CA HIS A 107 15.11 3.55 2.52
C HIS A 107 15.38 3.08 3.95
N GLU A 108 14.36 3.05 4.81
CA GLU A 108 14.52 2.76 6.24
C GLU A 108 14.95 1.31 6.49
N ILE A 109 14.32 0.37 5.79
CA ILE A 109 14.54 -1.07 5.97
C ILE A 109 15.96 -1.49 5.58
N PHE A 110 16.55 -0.82 4.58
CA PHE A 110 17.86 -1.22 4.03
C PHE A 110 19.06 -0.53 4.68
N ARG A 111 18.84 0.42 5.60
CA ARG A 111 19.93 1.00 6.41
C ARG A 111 20.41 0.04 7.49
N ASP A 112 19.59 -0.93 7.87
CA ASP A 112 19.89 -1.95 8.86
C ASP A 112 19.95 -3.35 8.21
N LYS A 113 21.10 -4.01 8.32
CA LYS A 113 21.32 -5.35 7.75
C LYS A 113 20.44 -6.42 8.38
N GLU A 114 20.10 -6.28 9.67
CA GLU A 114 19.22 -7.22 10.36
C GLU A 114 17.78 -7.08 9.85
N LEU A 115 17.28 -5.84 9.74
CA LEU A 115 15.94 -5.56 9.18
C LEU A 115 15.82 -6.00 7.72
N THR A 116 16.89 -5.83 6.94
CA THR A 116 16.94 -6.31 5.56
C THR A 116 16.73 -7.83 5.50
N SER A 117 17.47 -8.57 6.31
CA SER A 117 17.41 -10.05 6.34
C SER A 117 16.04 -10.55 6.82
N ALA A 118 15.49 -9.94 7.87
CA ALA A 118 14.15 -10.23 8.38
C ALA A 118 13.08 -9.94 7.33
N THR A 119 13.23 -8.83 6.59
CA THR A 119 12.29 -8.44 5.52
C THR A 119 12.29 -9.42 4.37
N TYR A 120 13.47 -9.86 3.90
CA TYR A 120 13.53 -10.89 2.85
C TYR A 120 12.90 -12.22 3.32
N ALA A 121 13.15 -12.63 4.56
CA ALA A 121 12.55 -13.85 5.12
C ALA A 121 11.01 -13.75 5.17
N LEU A 122 10.48 -12.61 5.64
CA LEU A 122 9.05 -12.32 5.67
C LEU A 122 8.42 -12.40 4.26
N LEU A 123 9.06 -11.79 3.27
CA LEU A 123 8.53 -11.71 1.91
C LEU A 123 8.64 -13.03 1.16
N ASN A 124 9.67 -13.84 1.42
CA ASN A 124 9.77 -15.20 0.90
C ASN A 124 8.64 -16.12 1.42
N GLN A 125 8.00 -15.77 2.53
CA GLN A 125 6.81 -16.46 3.02
C GLN A 125 5.51 -15.94 2.37
N SER A 126 5.57 -14.88 1.57
CA SER A 126 4.43 -14.44 0.76
C SER A 126 4.37 -15.28 -0.51
N ASN A 127 3.19 -15.79 -0.86
CA ASN A 127 2.98 -16.59 -2.08
C ASN A 127 2.95 -15.71 -3.36
N ILE A 128 3.67 -14.59 -3.37
CA ILE A 128 3.64 -13.59 -4.43
C ILE A 128 4.68 -13.96 -5.49
N ARG A 129 4.22 -14.09 -6.74
CA ARG A 129 5.03 -14.60 -7.85
C ARG A 129 6.20 -13.68 -8.23
N VAL A 130 6.00 -12.37 -8.16
CA VAL A 130 7.01 -11.38 -8.54
C VAL A 130 7.15 -10.34 -7.44
N SER A 131 8.34 -10.28 -6.84
CA SER A 131 8.72 -9.24 -5.89
C SER A 131 9.93 -8.47 -6.44
N ILE A 132 9.76 -7.17 -6.70
CA ILE A 132 10.85 -6.28 -7.15
C ILE A 132 11.24 -5.35 -6.00
N PHE A 133 12.54 -5.20 -5.79
CA PHE A 133 13.12 -4.36 -4.76
C PHE A 133 13.97 -3.29 -5.43
N HIS A 134 13.62 -2.03 -5.22
CA HIS A 134 14.52 -0.93 -5.55
C HIS A 134 15.19 -0.47 -4.27
N LEU A 135 16.51 -0.67 -4.26
CA LEU A 135 17.43 -0.19 -3.23
C LEU A 135 17.98 1.12 -3.76
N HIS A 136 17.50 2.25 -3.25
CA HIS A 136 18.22 3.50 -3.43
C HIS A 136 19.18 3.65 -2.25
N GLU A 137 20.47 3.49 -2.54
CA GLU A 137 21.59 3.87 -1.66
C GLU A 137 21.54 5.37 -1.30
#